data_AF-A0A918JS22-F1
#
_entry.id   AF-A0A918JS22-F1
#
_cell.length_a   1.000
_cell.length_b   1.000
_cell.length_c   1.000
_cell.angle_alpha   90.00
_cell.angle_beta   90.00
_cell.angle_gamma   90.00
#
_symmetry.space_group_name_H-M   'P 1'
#
loop_
_entity.id
_entity.type
_entity.pdbx_description
1 polymer ?
#
loop_
_entity_poly.entity_id
_entity_poly.type
_entity_poly.pdbx_seq_one_letter_code
_entity_poly.pdbx_strand_id
1 'polypeptide(L)'
;MGKNISKVNTTFQFCDGGSCQKAKGEIAIREARAYLRNKKFWDTTHTIKTRCNGRCEDAPTWIVQPGNFWYKNLTPDKAVSILKSHLEKDLPVEEYLLYKEGWSMLTSNNEKTVAPVVFNSKIDPELGEVLIARSFASDQHLYPLFKYLFQEPRPIAIQQYDHKIIEITSPHQVDYTDLYEVVITGKEVDLQLAIAGIPKDISEEIADRKVSIAEVIWLKKTTIFTKAIRLKNKKGKHLVTLWIKEKDTSTWEHILTVYLAMSPNNIRINNEV
;
A
#
# COMPACT_ATOMS: atom_id res chain seq x y z
N MET A 1 -4.04 -11.93 31.71
CA MET A 1 -3.13 -13.08 31.84
C MET A 1 -2.82 -13.60 30.43
N GLY A 2 -1.55 -13.76 30.07
CA GLY A 2 -1.14 -14.21 28.73
C GLY A 2 -1.38 -15.70 28.50
N LYS A 3 -1.54 -16.13 27.23
CA LYS A 3 -1.60 -17.56 26.87
C LYS A 3 -0.20 -18.18 27.01
N ASN A 4 -0.11 -19.39 27.54
CA ASN A 4 1.16 -20.12 27.57
C ASN A 4 1.48 -20.64 26.15
N ILE A 5 2.37 -19.94 25.44
CA ILE A 5 2.70 -20.24 24.05
C ILE A 5 3.43 -21.57 23.90
N SER A 6 4.09 -22.09 24.94
CA SER A 6 4.78 -23.40 24.87
C SER A 6 3.82 -24.58 24.70
N LYS A 7 2.52 -24.39 24.93
CA LYS A 7 1.47 -25.42 24.74
C LYS A 7 0.78 -25.30 23.38
N VAL A 8 1.08 -24.25 22.61
CA VAL A 8 0.44 -24.02 21.32
C VAL A 8 1.06 -24.91 20.27
N ASN A 9 0.23 -25.68 19.57
CA ASN A 9 0.65 -26.51 18.44
C ASN A 9 0.12 -26.00 17.09
N THR A 10 -0.96 -25.22 17.09
CA THR A 10 -1.55 -24.63 15.87
C THR A 10 -1.78 -23.13 16.06
N THR A 11 -1.44 -22.33 15.05
CA THR A 11 -1.70 -20.89 15.04
C THR A 11 -2.53 -20.50 13.82
N PHE A 12 -3.66 -19.84 14.06
CA PHE A 12 -4.47 -19.22 13.04
C PHE A 12 -4.23 -17.72 13.00
N GLN A 13 -3.94 -17.18 11.82
CA GLN A 13 -3.78 -15.76 11.56
C GLN A 13 -4.97 -15.29 10.72
N PHE A 14 -5.73 -14.35 11.25
CA PHE A 14 -6.94 -13.84 10.63
C PHE A 14 -6.70 -12.43 10.09
N CYS A 15 -6.77 -12.25 8.77
CA CYS A 15 -6.65 -10.92 8.18
C CYS A 15 -7.80 -10.01 8.64
N ASP A 16 -7.44 -8.88 9.25
CA ASP A 16 -8.34 -7.80 9.66
C ASP A 16 -8.05 -6.52 8.85
N GLY A 17 -7.51 -6.67 7.63
CA GLY A 17 -7.37 -5.57 6.69
C GLY A 17 -8.71 -5.07 6.16
N GLY A 18 -8.75 -3.86 5.60
CA GLY A 18 -9.99 -3.18 5.21
C GLY A 18 -10.88 -3.99 4.25
N SER A 19 -10.30 -4.71 3.29
CA SER A 19 -11.08 -5.59 2.37
C SER A 19 -11.68 -6.80 3.08
N CYS A 20 -10.96 -7.40 4.04
CA CYS A 20 -11.47 -8.52 4.85
C CYS A 20 -12.57 -8.07 5.81
N GLN A 21 -12.46 -6.86 6.38
CA GLN A 21 -13.53 -6.25 7.18
C GLN A 21 -14.78 -6.00 6.34
N LYS A 22 -14.64 -5.40 5.15
CA LYS A 22 -15.75 -5.17 4.20
C LYS A 22 -16.41 -6.48 3.77
N ALA A 23 -15.63 -7.54 3.60
CA ALA A 23 -16.12 -8.89 3.31
C ALA A 23 -16.67 -9.63 4.56
N LYS A 24 -16.96 -8.90 5.64
CA LYS A 24 -17.54 -9.41 6.90
C LYS A 24 -16.69 -10.50 7.58
N GLY A 25 -15.35 -10.46 7.45
CA GLY A 25 -14.45 -11.45 8.05
C GLY A 25 -14.57 -11.58 9.58
N GLU A 26 -15.01 -10.52 10.26
CA GLU A 26 -15.18 -10.52 11.72
C GLU A 26 -16.16 -11.60 12.22
N ILE A 27 -17.23 -11.92 11.49
CA ILE A 27 -18.16 -12.97 11.95
C ILE A 27 -17.51 -14.36 11.91
N ALA A 28 -16.68 -14.64 10.90
CA ALA A 28 -15.93 -15.89 10.82
C ALA A 28 -14.91 -16.03 11.96
N ILE A 29 -14.25 -14.93 12.33
CA ILE A 29 -13.31 -14.89 13.46
C ILE A 29 -14.02 -15.19 14.78
N ARG A 30 -15.22 -14.63 14.98
CA ARG A 30 -16.01 -14.85 16.19
C ARG A 30 -16.45 -16.31 16.32
N GLU A 31 -16.99 -16.90 15.26
CA GLU A 31 -17.38 -18.32 15.26
C GLU A 31 -16.19 -19.24 15.52
N ALA A 32 -15.03 -18.97 14.89
CA ALA A 32 -13.82 -19.75 15.16
C ALA A 32 -13.40 -19.68 16.63
N ARG A 33 -13.37 -18.48 17.22
CA ARG A 33 -12.99 -18.31 18.64
C ARG A 33 -14.00 -18.94 19.59
N ALA A 34 -15.30 -18.86 19.28
CA ALA A 34 -16.35 -19.53 20.04
C ALA A 34 -16.16 -21.05 20.00
N TYR A 35 -15.91 -21.63 18.82
CA TYR A 35 -15.61 -23.05 18.65
C TYR A 35 -14.39 -23.48 19.49
N LEU A 36 -13.27 -22.75 19.41
CA LEU A 36 -12.05 -23.05 20.20
C LEU A 36 -12.32 -23.08 21.71
N ARG A 37 -13.10 -22.13 22.22
CA ARG A 37 -13.46 -22.06 23.64
C ARG A 37 -14.35 -23.22 24.04
N ASN A 38 -15.43 -23.45 23.30
CA ASN A 38 -16.43 -24.47 23.64
C ASN A 38 -15.88 -25.91 23.49
N LYS A 39 -14.91 -26.12 22.59
CA LYS A 39 -14.24 -27.40 22.39
C LYS A 39 -12.95 -27.58 23.19
N LYS A 40 -12.62 -26.63 24.08
CA LYS A 40 -11.43 -26.66 24.96
C LYS A 40 -10.09 -26.70 24.20
N PHE A 41 -10.06 -26.27 22.94
CA PHE A 41 -8.83 -26.10 22.15
C PHE A 41 -8.13 -24.75 22.40
N TRP A 42 -8.73 -23.88 23.20
CA TRP A 42 -8.20 -22.53 23.41
C TRP A 42 -6.74 -22.52 23.89
N ASP A 43 -6.33 -23.43 24.78
CA ASP A 43 -4.98 -23.39 25.36
C ASP A 43 -3.90 -23.97 24.44
N THR A 44 -4.28 -24.81 23.48
CA THR A 44 -3.38 -25.43 22.49
C THR A 44 -3.38 -24.72 21.14
N THR A 45 -4.34 -23.83 20.89
CA THR A 45 -4.45 -23.09 19.62
C THR A 45 -4.29 -21.60 19.83
N HIS A 46 -3.38 -20.96 19.10
CA HIS A 46 -3.25 -19.51 19.09
C HIS A 46 -4.05 -18.88 17.94
N THR A 47 -4.62 -17.70 18.19
CA THR A 47 -5.32 -16.94 17.15
C THR A 47 -4.80 -15.51 17.15
N ILE A 48 -4.39 -15.02 16.00
CA ILE A 48 -3.83 -13.68 15.82
C ILE A 48 -4.74 -12.94 14.84
N LYS A 49 -5.16 -11.71 15.15
CA LYS A 49 -5.69 -10.81 14.12
C LYS A 49 -4.51 -10.05 13.51
N THR A 50 -4.36 -10.14 12.20
CA THR A 50 -3.31 -9.44 11.45
C THR A 50 -3.88 -8.19 10.77
N ARG A 51 -3.01 -7.26 10.36
CA ARG A 51 -3.39 -6.23 9.38
C ARG A 51 -3.54 -6.88 7.99
N CYS A 52 -3.50 -6.09 6.92
CA CYS A 52 -3.61 -6.61 5.56
C CYS A 52 -2.50 -7.63 5.25
N ASN A 53 -2.88 -8.79 4.73
CA ASN A 53 -1.96 -9.85 4.29
C ASN A 53 -1.65 -9.80 2.78
N GLY A 54 -2.02 -8.71 2.09
CA GLY A 54 -1.71 -8.51 0.66
C GLY A 54 -2.59 -9.27 -0.34
N ARG A 55 -3.62 -10.00 0.12
CA ARG A 55 -4.57 -10.76 -0.73
C ARG A 55 -5.99 -10.23 -0.59
N CYS A 56 -6.22 -9.00 -1.05
CA CYS A 56 -7.50 -8.30 -0.89
C CYS A 56 -8.60 -8.86 -1.80
N GLU A 57 -8.21 -9.37 -2.96
CA GLU A 57 -9.03 -9.99 -3.99
C GLU A 57 -9.62 -11.35 -3.58
N ASP A 58 -9.04 -11.98 -2.56
CA ASP A 58 -9.45 -13.27 -1.99
C ASP A 58 -10.09 -13.13 -0.60
N ALA A 59 -10.40 -11.90 -0.19
CA ALA A 59 -10.89 -11.59 1.15
C ALA A 59 -12.24 -12.27 1.49
N PRO A 60 -12.45 -12.69 2.75
CA PRO A 60 -11.48 -12.68 3.85
C PRO A 60 -10.44 -13.80 3.70
N THR A 61 -9.20 -13.56 4.15
CA THR A 61 -8.08 -14.53 4.04
C THR A 61 -7.47 -14.88 5.39
N TRP A 62 -7.18 -16.16 5.61
CA TRP A 62 -6.55 -16.68 6.83
C TRP A 62 -5.27 -17.44 6.50
N ILE A 63 -4.34 -17.52 7.45
CA ILE A 63 -3.13 -18.35 7.36
C ILE A 63 -3.09 -19.29 8.56
N VAL A 64 -2.84 -20.57 8.33
CA VAL A 64 -2.69 -21.57 9.40
C VAL A 64 -1.26 -22.09 9.42
N GLN A 65 -0.71 -22.17 10.63
CA GLN A 65 0.62 -22.70 10.91
C GLN A 65 0.53 -23.85 11.92
N PRO A 66 1.39 -24.87 11.82
CA PRO A 66 2.45 -25.06 10.80
C PRO A 66 1.90 -25.41 9.40
N GLY A 67 2.78 -25.40 8.38
CA GLY A 67 2.46 -25.79 7.00
C GLY A 67 2.06 -24.66 6.05
N ASN A 68 1.98 -23.42 6.55
CA ASN A 68 1.72 -22.22 5.75
C ASN A 68 0.49 -22.35 4.82
N PHE A 69 -0.64 -22.80 5.38
CA PHE A 69 -1.89 -22.97 4.62
C PHE A 69 -2.63 -21.64 4.54
N TRP A 70 -2.80 -21.12 3.33
CA TRP A 70 -3.58 -19.91 3.07
C TRP A 70 -4.98 -20.28 2.65
N TYR A 71 -5.97 -19.67 3.28
CA TYR A 71 -7.39 -19.82 2.97
C TYR A 71 -7.97 -18.53 2.40
N LYS A 72 -8.95 -18.65 1.51
CA LYS A 72 -9.64 -17.54 0.82
C LYS A 72 -11.15 -17.60 1.02
N ASN A 73 -11.81 -16.46 0.82
CA ASN A 73 -13.27 -16.33 0.80
C ASN A 73 -13.92 -16.98 2.03
N LEU A 74 -13.36 -16.73 3.22
CA LEU A 74 -13.82 -17.33 4.46
C LEU A 74 -15.25 -16.88 4.79
N THR A 75 -16.06 -17.84 5.20
CA THR A 75 -17.39 -17.65 5.81
C THR A 75 -17.36 -18.27 7.21
N PRO A 76 -18.35 -17.98 8.07
CA PRO A 76 -18.49 -18.64 9.37
C PRO A 76 -18.44 -20.17 9.29
N ASP A 77 -19.14 -20.78 8.33
CA ASP A 77 -19.17 -22.24 8.18
C ASP A 77 -17.81 -22.81 7.76
N LYS A 78 -17.16 -22.16 6.78
CA LYS A 78 -15.80 -22.55 6.35
C LYS A 78 -14.81 -22.44 7.51
N ALA A 79 -14.90 -21.37 8.30
CA ALA A 79 -14.03 -21.19 9.46
C ALA A 79 -14.14 -22.37 10.44
N VAL A 80 -15.34 -22.77 10.83
CA VAL A 80 -15.54 -23.91 11.73
C VAL A 80 -15.05 -25.22 11.09
N SER A 81 -15.32 -25.43 9.81
CA SER A 81 -14.85 -26.61 9.06
C SER A 81 -13.32 -26.72 9.05
N ILE A 82 -12.63 -25.61 8.75
CA ILE A 82 -11.16 -25.53 8.73
C ILE A 82 -10.60 -25.80 10.12
N LEU A 83 -11.14 -25.16 11.16
CA LEU A 83 -10.71 -25.40 12.54
C LEU A 83 -10.85 -26.87 12.92
N LYS A 84 -12.01 -27.46 12.65
CA LYS A 84 -12.27 -28.87 12.94
C LYS A 84 -11.24 -29.78 12.24
N SER A 85 -10.97 -29.54 10.96
CA SER A 85 -10.03 -30.36 10.20
C SER A 85 -8.60 -30.25 10.73
N HIS A 86 -8.10 -29.04 10.96
CA HIS A 86 -6.74 -28.84 11.48
C HIS A 86 -6.59 -29.38 12.91
N LEU A 87 -7.57 -29.14 13.79
CA LEU A 87 -7.42 -29.46 15.22
C LEU A 87 -7.75 -30.91 15.57
N GLU A 88 -8.66 -31.55 14.83
CA GLU A 88 -9.09 -32.92 15.10
C GLU A 88 -8.41 -33.95 14.17
N LYS A 89 -7.95 -33.54 12.98
CA LYS A 89 -7.40 -34.45 11.97
C LYS A 89 -5.99 -34.11 11.50
N ASP A 90 -5.44 -32.96 11.90
CA ASP A 90 -4.14 -32.46 11.45
C ASP A 90 -4.04 -32.36 9.91
N LEU A 91 -5.14 -31.96 9.26
CA LEU A 91 -5.24 -31.87 7.80
C LEU A 91 -5.89 -30.56 7.34
N PRO A 92 -5.41 -29.97 6.22
CA PRO A 92 -6.08 -28.83 5.61
C PRO A 92 -7.38 -29.23 4.90
N VAL A 93 -8.31 -28.28 4.80
CA VAL A 93 -9.46 -28.40 3.90
C VAL A 93 -9.07 -27.89 2.50
N GLU A 94 -8.61 -28.79 1.63
CA GLU A 94 -8.01 -28.47 0.32
C GLU A 94 -8.90 -27.57 -0.56
N GLU A 95 -10.21 -27.81 -0.58
CA GLU A 95 -11.17 -27.05 -1.41
C GLU A 95 -11.24 -25.56 -1.07
N TYR A 96 -10.81 -25.14 0.12
CA TYR A 96 -10.84 -23.75 0.56
C TYR A 96 -9.47 -23.06 0.48
N LEU A 97 -8.42 -23.79 0.11
CA LEU A 97 -7.08 -23.23 0.02
C LEU A 97 -7.01 -22.19 -1.09
N LEU A 98 -6.24 -21.15 -0.81
CA LEU A 98 -5.64 -20.23 -1.77
C LEU A 98 -4.26 -20.76 -2.18
N TYR A 99 -3.49 -21.21 -1.20
CA TYR A 99 -2.11 -21.65 -1.36
C TYR A 99 -1.70 -22.56 -0.21
N LYS A 100 -0.74 -23.45 -0.48
CA LYS A 100 0.04 -24.15 0.53
C LYS A 100 1.48 -24.32 0.05
N GLU A 101 2.39 -24.52 0.99
CA GLU A 101 3.80 -24.74 0.69
C GLU A 101 3.99 -25.87 -0.34
N GLY A 102 4.91 -25.68 -1.28
CA GLY A 102 5.16 -26.60 -2.40
C GLY A 102 4.30 -26.36 -3.65
N TRP A 103 3.30 -25.48 -3.60
CA TRP A 103 2.57 -25.09 -4.81
C TRP A 103 3.34 -24.06 -5.63
N SER A 104 3.29 -24.18 -6.96
CA SER A 104 3.89 -23.23 -7.91
C SER A 104 2.94 -22.09 -8.31
N MET A 105 1.64 -22.26 -8.06
CA MET A 105 0.60 -21.31 -8.44
C MET A 105 -0.40 -21.10 -7.29
N LEU A 106 -0.94 -19.88 -7.22
CA LEU A 106 -2.08 -19.56 -6.37
C LEU A 106 -3.36 -20.10 -7.02
N THR A 107 -4.29 -20.54 -6.20
CA THR A 107 -5.67 -20.79 -6.65
C THR A 107 -6.49 -19.54 -6.34
N SER A 108 -6.47 -18.53 -7.20
CA SER A 108 -7.37 -17.37 -7.07
C SER A 108 -8.29 -17.28 -8.29
N ASN A 109 -9.57 -17.02 -8.03
CA ASN A 109 -10.54 -16.74 -9.08
C ASN A 109 -10.61 -15.25 -9.44
N ASN A 110 -9.88 -14.41 -8.69
CA ASN A 110 -9.93 -12.96 -8.77
C ASN A 110 -8.53 -12.37 -8.96
N GLU A 111 -7.57 -13.15 -9.44
CA GLU A 111 -6.21 -12.67 -9.68
C GLU A 111 -6.25 -11.48 -10.64
N LYS A 112 -5.78 -10.32 -10.17
CA LYS A 112 -5.71 -9.11 -11.00
C LYS A 112 -4.28 -8.94 -11.47
N THR A 113 -4.07 -9.00 -12.77
CA THR A 113 -2.82 -8.51 -13.36
C THR A 113 -2.80 -6.99 -13.24
N VAL A 114 -1.90 -6.46 -12.41
CA VAL A 114 -1.63 -5.02 -12.39
C VAL A 114 -0.91 -4.70 -13.68
N ALA A 115 -1.56 -3.94 -14.56
CA ALA A 115 -0.91 -3.46 -15.77
C ALA A 115 0.37 -2.68 -15.40
N PRO A 116 1.49 -2.88 -16.12
CA PRO A 116 2.71 -2.16 -15.84
C PRO A 116 2.46 -0.65 -15.97
N VAL A 117 3.07 0.14 -15.08
CA VAL A 117 3.00 1.60 -15.19
C VAL A 117 3.66 2.02 -16.50
N VAL A 118 2.98 2.90 -17.25
CA VAL A 118 3.44 3.46 -18.52
C VAL A 118 3.31 4.98 -18.49
N PHE A 119 4.22 5.65 -19.18
CA PHE A 119 4.12 7.08 -19.48
C PHE A 119 3.22 7.28 -20.70
N ASN A 120 2.28 8.21 -20.61
CA ASN A 120 1.42 8.60 -21.72
C ASN A 120 1.68 10.06 -22.10
N SER A 121 1.67 10.35 -23.40
CA SER A 121 1.73 11.72 -23.90
C SER A 121 0.47 12.49 -23.53
N LYS A 122 0.62 13.70 -23.01
CA LYS A 122 -0.50 14.58 -22.64
C LYS A 122 -0.11 16.05 -22.77
N ILE A 123 -1.06 16.89 -23.14
CA ILE A 123 -0.96 18.33 -22.97
C ILE A 123 -1.50 18.68 -21.58
N ASP A 124 -0.60 19.07 -20.68
CA ASP A 124 -0.94 19.55 -19.36
C ASP A 124 -1.26 21.06 -19.41
N PRO A 125 -2.36 21.53 -18.79
CA PRO A 125 -2.74 22.95 -18.87
C PRO A 125 -1.68 23.91 -18.32
N GLU A 126 -0.89 23.47 -17.33
CA GLU A 126 0.12 24.30 -16.67
C GLU A 126 1.51 24.09 -17.27
N LEU A 127 1.81 22.86 -17.69
CA LEU A 127 3.17 22.46 -18.06
C LEU A 127 3.38 22.30 -19.58
N GLY A 128 2.31 22.28 -20.39
CA GLY A 128 2.41 22.01 -21.82
C GLY A 128 2.61 20.52 -22.13
N GLU A 129 3.42 20.20 -23.15
CA GLU A 129 3.67 18.81 -23.57
C GLU A 129 4.46 18.01 -22.53
N VAL A 130 3.84 16.95 -22.00
CA VAL A 130 4.43 16.10 -20.96
C VAL A 130 4.20 14.62 -21.26
N LEU A 131 5.08 13.79 -20.71
CA LEU A 131 4.82 12.39 -20.46
C LEU A 131 4.39 12.22 -19.00
N ILE A 132 3.25 11.57 -18.76
CA ILE A 132 2.73 11.32 -17.40
C ILE A 132 2.56 9.82 -17.16
N ALA A 133 3.14 9.33 -16.07
CA ALA A 133 2.86 8.03 -15.49
C ALA A 133 2.07 8.20 -14.19
N ARG A 134 0.97 7.45 -14.03
CA ARG A 134 0.24 7.38 -12.76
C ARG A 134 0.84 6.29 -11.87
N SER A 135 1.12 6.64 -10.61
CA SER A 135 1.57 5.69 -9.59
C SER A 135 0.59 5.61 -8.42
N PHE A 136 0.86 4.71 -7.49
CA PHE A 136 0.08 4.55 -6.27
C PHE A 136 0.32 5.72 -5.31
N ALA A 137 -0.78 6.29 -4.83
CA ALA A 137 -0.82 7.36 -3.84
C ALA A 137 -1.03 6.85 -2.40
N SER A 138 -0.70 5.58 -2.13
CA SER A 138 -0.80 5.04 -0.77
C SER A 138 0.44 5.36 0.05
N ASP A 139 0.28 5.28 1.36
CA ASP A 139 1.35 5.44 2.33
C ASP A 139 2.55 4.49 2.11
N GLN A 140 2.29 3.25 1.71
CA GLN A 140 3.34 2.27 1.36
C GLN A 140 4.27 2.74 0.23
N HIS A 141 3.82 3.68 -0.60
CA HIS A 141 4.63 4.22 -1.70
C HIS A 141 5.11 5.66 -1.40
N LEU A 142 4.24 6.51 -0.86
CA LEU A 142 4.56 7.92 -0.63
C LEU A 142 5.46 8.14 0.58
N TYR A 143 5.28 7.40 1.68
CA TYR A 143 6.12 7.57 2.86
C TYR A 143 7.60 7.25 2.61
N PRO A 144 7.98 6.10 2.00
CA PRO A 144 9.38 5.85 1.67
C PRO A 144 9.93 6.84 0.64
N LEU A 145 9.11 7.29 -0.31
CA LEU A 145 9.50 8.34 -1.26
C LEU A 145 9.83 9.66 -0.54
N PHE A 146 8.97 10.10 0.40
CA PHE A 146 9.24 11.31 1.18
C PHE A 146 10.49 11.17 2.05
N LYS A 147 10.67 10.01 2.72
CA LYS A 147 11.91 9.70 3.45
C LYS A 147 13.14 9.87 2.55
N TYR A 148 13.10 9.27 1.36
CA TYR A 148 14.19 9.37 0.39
C TYR A 148 14.46 10.81 -0.05
N LEU A 149 13.41 11.58 -0.37
CA LEU A 149 13.53 12.93 -0.93
C LEU A 149 13.99 13.99 0.09
N PHE A 150 13.61 13.83 1.35
CA PHE A 150 13.71 14.92 2.34
C PHE A 150 14.70 14.66 3.48
N GLN A 151 15.00 13.41 3.85
CA GLN A 151 15.89 13.16 4.99
C GLN A 151 17.35 13.51 4.72
N GLU A 152 17.76 13.54 3.45
CA GLU A 152 19.09 13.95 3.02
C GLU A 152 18.94 15.03 1.94
N PRO A 153 19.82 16.06 1.91
CA PRO A 153 19.74 17.10 0.91
C PRO A 153 19.90 16.52 -0.49
N ARG A 154 18.93 16.79 -1.35
CA ARG A 154 18.94 16.38 -2.76
C ARG A 154 18.71 17.58 -3.65
N PRO A 155 19.21 17.58 -4.89
CA PRO A 155 18.89 18.61 -5.88
C PRO A 155 17.41 18.57 -6.32
N ILE A 156 16.50 18.86 -5.39
CA ILE A 156 15.06 18.93 -5.61
C ILE A 156 14.52 20.30 -5.21
N ALA A 157 13.33 20.63 -5.70
CA ALA A 157 12.58 21.79 -5.27
C ALA A 157 11.12 21.40 -5.04
N ILE A 158 10.45 22.11 -4.14
CA ILE A 158 9.05 21.87 -3.79
C ILE A 158 8.19 23.06 -4.20
N GLN A 159 6.97 22.78 -4.58
CA GLN A 159 5.95 23.78 -4.88
C GLN A 159 4.61 23.34 -4.28
N GLN A 160 4.20 23.98 -3.20
CA GLN A 160 2.86 23.84 -2.63
C GLN A 160 1.85 24.68 -3.44
N TYR A 161 0.55 24.38 -3.30
CA TYR A 161 -0.52 25.08 -4.03
C TYR A 161 -0.42 26.62 -3.89
N ASP A 162 -0.42 27.35 -5.01
CA ASP A 162 -0.27 28.82 -5.07
C ASP A 162 1.02 29.40 -4.43
N HIS A 163 2.02 28.56 -4.15
CA HIS A 163 3.30 28.99 -3.60
C HIS A 163 4.40 29.02 -4.67
N LYS A 164 5.45 29.81 -4.40
CA LYS A 164 6.67 29.82 -5.20
C LYS A 164 7.38 28.48 -5.11
N ILE A 165 8.17 28.17 -6.13
CA ILE A 165 9.09 27.03 -6.10
C ILE A 165 10.22 27.35 -5.10
N ILE A 166 10.45 26.45 -4.15
CA ILE A 166 11.48 26.58 -3.12
C ILE A 166 12.46 25.42 -3.26
N GLU A 167 13.76 25.70 -3.32
CA GLU A 167 14.79 24.67 -3.35
C GLU A 167 14.96 24.03 -1.97
N ILE A 168 15.10 22.70 -1.92
CA ILE A 168 15.41 21.98 -0.70
C ILE A 168 16.93 21.89 -0.58
N THR A 169 17.52 22.63 0.37
CA THR A 169 18.98 22.72 0.53
C THR A 169 19.48 22.11 1.84
N SER A 170 18.57 21.84 2.77
CA SER A 170 18.85 21.22 4.05
C SER A 170 17.98 19.97 4.28
N PRO A 171 18.36 19.07 5.21
CA PRO A 171 17.52 17.95 5.59
C PRO A 171 16.20 18.41 6.24
N HIS A 172 15.13 17.68 5.99
CA HIS A 172 13.83 17.85 6.65
C HIS A 172 13.45 16.59 7.41
N GLN A 173 12.79 16.77 8.55
CA GLN A 173 12.16 15.69 9.27
C GLN A 173 10.93 15.22 8.51
N VAL A 174 10.81 13.91 8.33
CA VAL A 174 9.61 13.26 7.77
C VAL A 174 8.99 12.42 8.87
N ASP A 175 7.89 12.90 9.46
CA ASP A 175 7.17 12.28 10.56
C ASP A 175 5.83 11.72 10.07
N TYR A 176 5.59 10.44 10.38
CA TYR A 176 4.33 9.75 10.06
C TYR A 176 3.84 8.96 11.28
N THR A 177 3.79 9.65 12.42
CA THR A 177 3.26 9.14 13.70
C THR A 177 1.74 9.25 13.81
N ASP A 178 1.12 10.18 13.07
CA ASP A 178 -0.33 10.28 12.95
C ASP A 178 -0.92 9.11 12.15
N LEU A 179 -2.17 8.76 12.43
CA LEU A 179 -2.86 7.63 11.78
C LEU A 179 -3.10 7.83 10.28
N TYR A 180 -3.15 9.08 9.82
CA TYR A 180 -3.53 9.45 8.46
C TYR A 180 -2.50 10.33 7.77
N GLU A 181 -1.82 11.18 8.54
CA GLU A 181 -1.07 12.32 8.01
C GLU A 181 0.43 12.19 8.18
N VAL A 182 1.17 12.45 7.10
CA VAL A 182 2.61 12.69 7.15
C VAL A 182 2.86 14.19 7.26
N VAL A 183 3.83 14.55 8.09
CA VAL A 183 4.31 15.91 8.31
C VAL A 183 5.79 15.96 7.89
N ILE A 184 6.12 16.90 7.01
CA ILE A 184 7.49 17.16 6.55
C ILE A 184 7.86 18.57 7.00
N THR A 185 8.83 18.67 7.91
CA THR A 185 9.21 19.94 8.55
C THR A 185 10.71 20.19 8.44
N GLY A 186 11.08 21.43 8.15
CA GLY A 186 12.46 21.88 8.11
C GLY A 186 12.53 23.34 7.68
N LYS A 187 13.74 23.81 7.37
CA LYS A 187 14.00 25.24 7.13
C LYS A 187 13.20 25.79 5.94
N GLU A 188 13.09 25.01 4.87
CA GLU A 188 12.50 25.46 3.61
C GLU A 188 11.03 25.12 3.43
N VAL A 189 10.51 24.13 4.15
CA VAL A 189 9.13 23.69 3.98
C VAL A 189 8.53 23.13 5.26
N ASP A 190 7.26 23.46 5.46
CA ASP A 190 6.33 22.78 6.35
C ASP A 190 5.16 22.26 5.51
N LEU A 191 5.05 20.95 5.39
CA LEU A 191 4.09 20.27 4.53
C LEU A 191 3.38 19.17 5.31
N GLN A 192 2.06 19.22 5.31
CA GLN A 192 1.22 18.19 5.90
C GLN A 192 0.28 17.60 4.84
N LEU A 193 0.27 16.27 4.71
CA LEU A 193 -0.53 15.54 3.73
C LEU A 193 -1.13 14.29 4.36
N ALA A 194 -2.40 14.01 4.07
CA ALA A 194 -2.97 12.70 4.40
C ALA A 194 -2.57 11.68 3.32
N ILE A 195 -1.90 10.60 3.71
CA ILE A 195 -1.41 9.54 2.80
C ILE A 195 -1.94 8.15 3.15
N ALA A 196 -2.45 7.94 4.36
CA ALA A 196 -3.12 6.69 4.73
C ALA A 196 -4.52 6.56 4.11
N GLY A 197 -5.16 5.41 4.34
CA GLY A 197 -6.60 5.27 4.13
C GLY A 197 -7.38 6.02 5.22
N ILE A 198 -8.26 6.93 4.82
CA ILE A 198 -9.09 7.73 5.73
C ILE A 198 -10.52 7.17 5.84
N PRO A 199 -11.17 7.27 7.01
CA PRO A 199 -12.57 6.87 7.17
C PRO A 199 -13.52 7.88 6.48
N LYS A 200 -14.79 7.51 6.30
CA LYS A 200 -15.75 8.33 5.54
C LYS A 200 -16.19 9.59 6.28
N ASP A 201 -16.13 9.56 7.60
CA ASP A 201 -16.56 10.59 8.55
C ASP A 201 -15.41 11.49 9.02
N ILE A 202 -14.22 11.37 8.41
CA ILE A 202 -13.08 12.25 8.70
C ILE A 202 -13.42 13.71 8.35
N SER A 203 -12.78 14.66 9.03
CA SER A 203 -12.97 16.09 8.76
C SER A 203 -12.67 16.44 7.30
N GLU A 204 -13.41 17.42 6.76
CA GLU A 204 -13.22 17.86 5.38
C GLU A 204 -11.81 18.40 5.13
N GLU A 205 -11.21 19.03 6.13
CA GLU A 205 -9.84 19.54 6.07
C GLU A 205 -8.81 18.44 5.78
N ILE A 206 -8.87 17.31 6.51
CA ILE A 206 -7.98 16.16 6.28
C ILE A 206 -8.33 15.50 4.93
N ALA A 207 -9.62 15.38 4.61
CA ALA A 207 -10.07 14.81 3.35
C ALA A 207 -9.59 15.61 2.12
N ASP A 208 -9.49 16.94 2.24
CA ASP A 208 -9.01 17.81 1.16
C ASP A 208 -7.48 17.75 1.00
N ARG A 209 -6.74 17.44 2.07
CA ARG A 209 -5.29 17.17 2.07
C ARG A 209 -4.94 15.72 1.72
N LYS A 210 -5.92 14.83 1.55
CA LYS A 210 -5.71 13.42 1.17
C LYS A 210 -5.16 13.29 -0.24
N VAL A 211 -3.91 12.87 -0.35
CA VAL A 211 -3.30 12.49 -1.63
C VAL A 211 -4.04 11.28 -2.19
N SER A 212 -4.63 11.45 -3.37
CA SER A 212 -5.41 10.42 -4.06
C SER A 212 -4.90 10.17 -5.48
N ILE A 213 -4.15 11.11 -6.04
CA ILE A 213 -3.56 11.02 -7.38
C ILE A 213 -2.08 11.37 -7.24
N ALA A 214 -1.22 10.49 -7.74
CA ALA A 214 0.21 10.72 -7.87
C ALA A 214 0.61 10.58 -9.34
N GLU A 215 1.20 11.64 -9.88
CA GLU A 215 1.63 11.75 -11.27
C GLU A 215 3.15 11.93 -11.29
N VAL A 216 3.88 10.99 -11.91
CA VAL A 216 5.28 11.19 -12.27
C VAL A 216 5.30 11.80 -13.66
N ILE A 217 5.92 12.97 -13.78
CA ILE A 217 5.89 13.82 -14.95
C ILE A 217 7.31 13.93 -15.51
N TRP A 218 7.42 13.69 -16.81
CA TRP A 218 8.62 13.94 -17.60
C TRP A 218 8.28 15.00 -18.64
N LEU A 219 8.64 16.24 -18.34
CA LEU A 219 8.25 17.44 -19.07
C LEU A 219 9.30 17.81 -20.11
N LYS A 220 8.87 17.99 -21.36
CA LYS A 220 9.73 18.49 -22.44
C LYS A 220 9.84 20.02 -22.35
N LYS A 221 10.98 20.54 -21.90
CA LYS A 221 11.31 21.97 -22.00
C LYS A 221 12.40 22.14 -23.05
N THR A 222 12.01 22.56 -24.27
CA THR A 222 12.95 22.76 -25.39
C THR A 222 13.80 21.51 -25.66
N THR A 223 15.10 21.53 -25.31
CA THR A 223 16.06 20.40 -25.45
C THR A 223 16.35 19.66 -24.15
N ILE A 224 15.80 20.09 -23.02
CA ILE A 224 16.01 19.51 -21.69
C ILE A 224 14.69 18.97 -21.13
N PHE A 225 14.75 17.85 -20.39
CA PHE A 225 13.55 17.28 -19.83
C PHE A 225 13.49 17.39 -18.30
N THR A 226 12.71 18.34 -17.79
CA THR A 226 12.49 18.46 -16.35
C THR A 226 11.62 17.31 -15.83
N LYS A 227 11.91 16.84 -14.61
CA LYS A 227 11.23 15.69 -14.00
C LYS A 227 10.52 16.16 -12.74
N ALA A 228 9.32 15.64 -12.48
CA ALA A 228 8.55 16.02 -11.30
C ALA A 228 7.64 14.90 -10.81
N ILE A 229 7.25 15.00 -9.54
CA ILE A 229 6.13 14.25 -8.98
C ILE A 229 5.07 15.24 -8.55
N ARG A 230 3.87 15.17 -9.13
CA ARG A 230 2.73 16.01 -8.78
C ARG A 230 1.69 15.21 -8.03
N LEU A 231 1.33 15.70 -6.85
CA LEU A 231 0.35 15.08 -5.96
C LEU A 231 -0.92 15.92 -5.94
N LYS A 232 -2.06 15.25 -6.08
CA LYS A 232 -3.39 15.87 -6.07
C LYS A 232 -4.35 15.12 -5.17
N ASN A 233 -5.38 15.81 -4.70
CA ASN A 233 -6.47 15.17 -3.99
C ASN A 233 -7.48 14.51 -4.96
N LYS A 234 -8.52 13.86 -4.41
CA LYS A 234 -9.55 13.15 -5.21
C LYS A 234 -10.32 14.05 -6.18
N LYS A 235 -10.42 15.36 -5.89
CA LYS A 235 -11.09 16.37 -6.72
C LYS A 235 -10.17 16.91 -7.82
N GLY A 236 -8.91 16.46 -7.88
CA GLY A 236 -7.91 16.97 -8.81
C GLY A 236 -7.20 18.25 -8.36
N LYS A 237 -7.52 18.77 -7.15
CA LYS A 237 -6.84 19.94 -6.57
C LYS A 237 -5.36 19.61 -6.36
N HIS A 238 -4.48 20.49 -6.83
CA HIS A 238 -3.04 20.40 -6.62
C HIS A 238 -2.71 20.55 -5.13
N LEU A 239 -1.88 19.64 -4.61
CA LEU A 239 -1.40 19.67 -3.24
C LEU A 239 0.07 20.08 -3.20
N VAL A 240 0.91 19.37 -3.95
CA VAL A 240 2.34 19.64 -4.03
C VAL A 240 2.92 19.11 -5.34
N THR A 241 3.91 19.82 -5.89
CA THR A 241 4.82 19.32 -6.93
C THR A 241 6.24 19.26 -6.37
N LEU A 242 6.88 18.12 -6.57
CA LEU A 242 8.28 17.85 -6.22
C LEU A 242 9.08 17.83 -7.52
N TRP A 243 9.83 18.89 -7.76
CA TRP A 243 10.66 19.08 -8.94
C TRP A 243 12.04 18.46 -8.72
N ILE A 244 12.54 17.71 -9.68
CA ILE A 244 13.86 17.07 -9.65
C ILE A 244 14.75 17.84 -10.63
N LYS A 245 15.87 18.36 -10.15
CA LYS A 245 16.80 19.12 -11.01
C LYS A 245 17.42 18.20 -12.05
N GLU A 246 17.69 18.74 -13.24
CA GLU A 246 18.15 17.95 -14.39
C GLU A 246 19.40 17.12 -14.12
N LYS A 247 20.33 17.69 -13.35
CA LYS A 247 21.59 17.06 -12.98
C LYS A 247 21.45 15.87 -12.02
N ASP A 248 20.29 15.67 -11.40
CA ASP A 248 20.08 14.60 -10.42
C ASP A 248 19.47 13.36 -11.09
N THR A 249 20.35 12.54 -11.64
CA THR A 249 19.99 11.24 -12.22
C THR A 249 19.63 10.22 -11.14
N SER A 250 20.26 10.30 -9.97
CA SER A 250 20.08 9.33 -8.89
C SER A 250 18.67 9.30 -8.33
N THR A 251 18.07 10.49 -8.12
CA THR A 251 16.68 10.61 -7.67
C THR A 251 15.71 10.12 -8.73
N TRP A 252 16.00 10.39 -10.01
CA TRP A 252 15.17 9.91 -11.11
C TRP A 252 15.19 8.39 -11.24
N GLU A 253 16.37 7.77 -11.19
CA GLU A 253 16.52 6.31 -11.21
C GLU A 253 15.80 5.67 -10.02
N HIS A 254 15.91 6.25 -8.82
CA HIS A 254 15.17 5.78 -7.65
C HIS A 254 13.66 5.82 -7.88
N ILE A 255 13.13 6.91 -8.45
CA ILE A 255 11.70 7.03 -8.75
C ILE A 255 11.27 5.97 -9.77
N LEU A 256 12.03 5.77 -10.86
CA LEU A 256 11.72 4.75 -11.85
C LEU A 256 11.73 3.35 -11.23
N THR A 257 12.82 2.97 -10.57
CA THR A 257 13.00 1.60 -10.06
C THR A 257 12.12 1.30 -8.86
N VAL A 258 12.07 2.19 -7.87
CA VAL A 258 11.41 1.93 -6.58
C VAL A 258 9.96 2.39 -6.61
N TYR A 259 9.69 3.60 -7.12
CA TYR A 259 8.34 4.17 -7.05
C TYR A 259 7.44 3.76 -8.23
N LEU A 260 8.01 3.51 -9.41
CA LEU A 260 7.27 3.09 -10.61
C LEU A 260 7.45 1.61 -11.00
N ALA A 261 8.32 0.87 -10.30
CA ALA A 261 8.70 -0.49 -10.67
C ALA A 261 9.03 -0.61 -12.17
N MET A 262 9.88 0.31 -12.64
CA MET A 262 10.24 0.51 -14.03
C MET A 262 11.77 0.54 -14.16
N SER A 263 12.31 -0.16 -15.16
CA SER A 263 13.75 -0.14 -15.43
C SER A 263 14.16 1.20 -16.04
N PRO A 264 15.21 1.89 -15.54
CA PRO A 264 15.74 3.10 -16.17
C PRO A 264 16.23 2.88 -17.60
N ASN A 265 16.67 1.67 -17.93
CA ASN A 265 17.12 1.30 -19.27
C ASN A 265 15.98 0.98 -20.25
N ASN A 266 14.75 0.86 -19.74
CA ASN A 266 13.58 0.51 -20.55
C ASN A 266 12.34 1.25 -20.01
N ILE A 267 12.33 2.57 -20.18
CA ILE A 267 11.20 3.42 -19.78
C ILE A 267 10.03 3.12 -20.71
N ARG A 268 8.92 2.63 -20.14
CA ARG A 268 7.71 2.28 -20.89
C ARG A 268 6.94 3.55 -21.22
N ILE A 269 6.90 3.91 -22.51
CA ILE A 269 6.11 5.02 -23.05
C ILE A 269 5.07 4.43 -23.99
N ASN A 270 3.80 4.79 -23.79
CA ASN A 270 2.76 4.46 -24.75
C ASN A 270 2.91 5.39 -25.96
N ASN A 271 3.13 4.82 -27.14
CA ASN A 271 3.36 5.56 -28.39
C ASN A 271 2.06 5.80 -29.18
N GLU A 272 0.90 5.48 -28.61
CA GLU A 272 -0.38 5.78 -29.23
C GLU A 272 -0.67 7.29 -29.16
N VAL A 273 -0.80 7.90 -30.35
CA VAL A 273 -1.25 9.28 -30.60
C VAL A 273 -2.76 9.34 -30.53
#